data_AF-A0A4Z0NJC6-F1
#
_entry.id   AF-A0A4Z0NJC6-F1
#
_cell.length_a   1.000
_cell.length_b   1.000
_cell.length_c   1.000
_cell.angle_alpha   90.00
_cell.angle_beta   90.00
_cell.angle_gamma   90.00
#
_symmetry.space_group_name_H-M   'P 1'
#
loop_
_entity.id
_entity.type
_entity.pdbx_description
1 polymer ?
#
loop_
_entity_poly.entity_id
_entity_poly.type
_entity_poly.pdbx_seq_one_letter_code
_entity_poly.pdbx_strand_id
1 'polypeptide(L)'
;GLAQRLERYQGPELQHIVGRSARHMGLEMSDDGALEVARRARGTPRIANRLLRRVRDFAEVKHDGAISAEIAAQALDMLNVDAEGLESLGRWRWR
;
A
#
# COMPACT_ATOMS: atom_id res chain seq x y z
N GLY A 1 -18.26 -16.44 1.44
CA GLY A 1 -18.55 -15.22 2.21
C GLY A 1 -17.39 -14.93 3.11
N LEU A 2 -16.73 -13.78 2.96
CA LEU A 2 -15.57 -13.40 3.79
C LEU A 2 -16.04 -12.75 5.08
N ALA A 3 -16.73 -13.53 5.92
CA ALA A 3 -16.84 -13.22 7.33
C ALA A 3 -15.53 -13.69 7.99
N GLN A 4 -14.46 -12.91 7.90
CA GLN A 4 -13.23 -13.26 8.61
C GLN A 4 -12.56 -12.04 9.24
N ARG A 5 -12.66 -12.05 10.57
CA ARG A 5 -11.78 -11.45 11.57
C ARG A 5 -12.13 -10.01 11.98
N LEU A 6 -12.78 -9.91 13.14
CA LEU A 6 -12.86 -8.70 13.97
C LEU A 6 -11.48 -8.28 14.52
N GLU A 7 -10.46 -9.12 14.34
CA GLU A 7 -9.09 -8.83 14.76
C GLU A 7 -8.31 -8.16 13.62
N ARG A 8 -7.48 -7.18 13.97
CA ARG A 8 -6.56 -6.55 13.02
C ARG A 8 -5.58 -7.59 12.50
N TYR A 9 -5.36 -7.58 11.20
CA TYR A 9 -4.29 -8.36 10.58
C TYR A 9 -2.94 -7.86 11.09
N GLN A 10 -2.03 -8.78 11.38
CA GLN A 10 -0.68 -8.45 11.78
C GLN A 10 0.15 -8.00 10.58
N GLY A 11 1.24 -7.26 10.84
CA GLY A 11 2.13 -6.74 9.79
C GLY A 11 2.50 -7.78 8.71
N PRO A 12 2.96 -9.00 9.06
CA PRO A 12 3.31 -10.03 8.08
C PRO A 12 2.11 -10.56 7.27
N GLU A 13 0.94 -10.71 7.91
CA GLU A 13 -0.27 -11.14 7.19
C GLU A 13 -0.70 -10.09 6.17
N LEU A 14 -0.61 -8.81 6.55
CA LEU A 14 -0.97 -7.70 5.67
C LEU A 14 0.05 -7.52 4.54
N GLN A 15 1.35 -7.70 4.81
CA GLN A 15 2.41 -7.71 3.81
C GLN A 15 2.15 -8.78 2.74
N HIS A 16 1.78 -9.99 3.16
CA HIS A 16 1.45 -11.08 2.24
C HIS A 16 0.23 -10.75 1.36
N ILE A 17 -0.79 -10.09 1.94
CA ILE A 17 -1.95 -9.62 1.19
C ILE A 17 -1.54 -8.57 0.16
N VAL A 18 -0.71 -7.59 0.55
CA VAL A 18 -0.22 -6.54 -0.34
C VAL A 18 0.59 -7.14 -1.49
N GLY A 19 1.56 -8.01 -1.21
CA GLY A 19 2.39 -8.64 -2.24
C GLY A 19 1.57 -9.49 -3.20
N ARG A 20 0.58 -10.25 -2.71
CA ARG A 20 -0.34 -11.00 -3.57
C ARG A 20 -1.18 -10.08 -4.46
N SER A 21 -1.72 -9.00 -3.90
CA SER A 21 -2.48 -8.00 -4.66
C SER A 21 -1.62 -7.34 -5.74
N ALA A 22 -0.37 -6.99 -5.44
CA ALA A 22 0.58 -6.40 -6.39
C ALA A 22 0.82 -7.34 -7.58
N ARG A 23 1.04 -8.63 -7.30
CA ARG A 23 1.19 -9.66 -8.34
C ARG A 23 -0.06 -9.81 -9.21
N HIS A 24 -1.26 -9.77 -8.62
CA HIS A 24 -2.51 -9.79 -9.40
C HIS A 24 -2.71 -8.55 -10.28
N MET A 25 -2.08 -7.44 -9.92
CA MET A 25 -2.08 -6.20 -10.70
C MET A 25 -0.95 -6.14 -11.73
N GLY A 26 -0.09 -7.18 -11.82
CA GLY A 26 1.06 -7.21 -12.72
C GLY A 26 2.21 -6.29 -12.28
N LEU A 27 2.27 -5.92 -11.00
CA LEU A 27 3.29 -5.02 -10.48
C LEU A 27 4.50 -5.79 -9.97
N GLU A 28 5.69 -5.29 -10.28
CA GLU A 28 6.92 -5.75 -9.65
C GLU A 28 7.08 -5.02 -8.31
N MET A 29 7.03 -5.77 -7.21
CA MET A 29 7.07 -5.22 -5.87
C MET A 29 8.00 -6.03 -4.99
N SER A 30 8.90 -5.33 -4.30
CA SER A 30 9.77 -5.90 -3.27
C SER A 30 9.00 -6.22 -1.98
N ASP A 31 9.50 -7.19 -1.21
CA ASP A 31 8.92 -7.55 0.08
C ASP A 31 8.93 -6.37 1.06
N ASP A 32 9.99 -5.55 1.06
CA ASP A 32 10.09 -4.36 1.91
C ASP A 32 9.11 -3.26 1.48
N GLY A 33 8.89 -3.10 0.16
CA GLY A 33 7.83 -2.22 -0.35
C GLY A 33 6.43 -2.68 0.10
N ALA A 34 6.18 -3.99 0.06
CA ALA A 34 4.92 -4.55 0.55
C ALA A 34 4.74 -4.34 2.05
N LEU A 35 5.82 -4.46 2.82
CA LEU A 35 5.83 -4.20 4.26
C LEU A 35 5.52 -2.74 4.58
N GLU A 36 6.07 -1.80 3.83
CA GLU A 36 5.85 -0.36 4.04
C GLU A 36 4.36 0.01 3.87
N VAL A 37 3.74 -0.47 2.78
CA VAL A 37 2.29 -0.31 2.55
C VAL A 37 1.48 -0.98 3.67
N ALA A 38 1.91 -2.16 4.11
CA ALA A 38 1.25 -2.91 5.16
C ALA A 38 1.26 -2.19 6.50
N ARG A 39 2.38 -1.58 6.89
CA ARG A 39 2.52 -0.81 8.14
C ARG A 39 1.54 0.36 8.18
N ARG A 40 1.48 1.15 7.10
CA ARG A 40 0.60 2.34 7.03
C ARG A 40 -0.89 2.00 6.91
N ALA A 41 -1.24 0.75 6.60
CA ALA A 41 -2.62 0.31 6.53
C ALA A 41 -3.25 -0.09 7.88
N ARG A 42 -2.48 -0.05 8.99
CA ARG A 42 -2.94 -0.33 10.37
C ARG A 42 -3.74 -1.63 10.50
N GLY A 43 -3.29 -2.71 9.87
CA GLY A 43 -3.92 -4.02 9.97
C GLY A 43 -5.28 -4.15 9.27
N THR A 44 -5.63 -3.22 8.36
CA THR A 44 -6.88 -3.25 7.59
C THR A 44 -6.61 -3.60 6.12
N PRO A 45 -6.97 -4.80 5.63
CA PRO A 45 -6.70 -5.22 4.25
C PRO A 45 -7.30 -4.30 3.18
N ARG A 46 -8.49 -3.75 3.45
CA ARG A 46 -9.15 -2.79 2.54
C ARG A 46 -8.35 -1.48 2.41
N ILE A 47 -7.73 -1.01 3.48
CA ILE A 47 -6.85 0.19 3.44
C ILE A 47 -5.56 -0.16 2.72
N ALA A 48 -4.95 -1.31 3.02
CA ALA A 48 -3.73 -1.78 2.35
C ALA A 48 -3.90 -1.82 0.82
N ASN A 49 -4.98 -2.44 0.34
CA ASN A 49 -5.29 -2.48 -1.09
C ASN A 49 -5.61 -1.10 -1.69
N ARG A 50 -6.15 -0.16 -0.91
CA ARG A 50 -6.37 1.22 -1.35
C ARG A 50 -5.05 1.97 -1.51
N LEU A 51 -4.16 1.84 -0.53
CA LEU A 51 -2.83 2.45 -0.56
C LEU A 51 -2.00 1.88 -1.71
N LEU A 52 -1.98 0.56 -1.89
CA LEU A 52 -1.28 -0.10 -2.99
C LEU A 52 -1.67 0.46 -4.36
N ARG A 53 -2.96 0.71 -4.62
CA ARG A 53 -3.41 1.33 -5.89
C ARG A 53 -2.79 2.71 -6.08
N ARG A 54 -2.73 3.53 -5.04
CA ARG A 54 -2.14 4.88 -5.12
C ARG A 54 -0.62 4.84 -5.28
N VAL A 55 0.05 3.89 -4.61
CA VAL A 55 1.50 3.67 -4.77
C VAL A 55 1.83 3.22 -6.19
N ARG A 56 1.02 2.33 -6.77
CA ARG A 56 1.14 1.96 -8.18
C ARG A 56 1.04 3.17 -9.09
N ASP A 57 -0.03 3.97 -8.96
CA ASP A 57 -0.25 5.12 -9.83
C ASP A 57 0.93 6.11 -9.76
N PHE A 58 1.62 6.20 -8.61
CA PHE A 58 2.87 6.94 -8.47
C PHE A 58 4.06 6.26 -9.18
N ALA A 59 4.24 4.96 -8.98
CA ALA A 59 5.35 4.18 -9.54
C ALA A 59 5.29 4.08 -11.07
N GLU A 60 4.09 3.99 -11.66
CA GLU A 60 3.90 3.99 -13.11
C GLU A 60 4.36 5.31 -13.76
N VAL A 61 4.24 6.44 -13.05
CA VAL A 61 4.65 7.76 -13.58
C VAL A 61 6.15 8.02 -13.38
N LYS A 62 6.76 7.48 -12.32
CA LYS A 62 8.11 7.89 -11.90
C LYS A 62 9.19 6.80 -11.94
N HIS A 63 8.82 5.52 -11.97
CA HIS A 63 9.76 4.42 -11.68
C HIS A 63 9.52 3.13 -12.49
N ASP A 64 8.96 3.23 -13.70
CA ASP A 64 8.81 2.11 -14.65
C ASP A 64 8.04 0.89 -14.06
N GLY A 65 7.18 1.14 -13.06
CA GLY A 65 6.30 0.14 -12.47
C GLY A 65 6.90 -0.74 -11.36
N ALA A 66 8.19 -0.60 -11.04
CA ALA A 66 8.83 -1.31 -9.93
C ALA A 66 8.62 -0.58 -8.60
N ILE A 67 8.26 -1.32 -7.53
CA ILE A 67 7.95 -0.75 -6.20
C ILE A 67 8.93 -1.29 -5.15
N SER A 68 9.89 -0.43 -4.77
CA SER A 68 10.79 -0.63 -3.63
C SER A 68 10.21 -0.05 -2.33
N ALA A 69 10.88 -0.27 -1.20
CA ALA A 69 10.56 0.38 0.07
C ALA A 69 10.58 1.91 -0.04
N GLU A 70 11.60 2.46 -0.71
CA GLU A 70 11.77 3.91 -0.89
C GLU A 70 10.68 4.50 -1.76
N ILE A 71 10.28 3.80 -2.83
CA ILE A 71 9.22 4.24 -3.73
C ILE A 71 7.87 4.20 -3.00
N ALA A 72 7.61 3.12 -2.27
CA ALA A 72 6.40 3.01 -1.45
C ALA A 72 6.35 4.12 -0.40
N ALA A 73 7.44 4.39 0.32
CA ALA A 73 7.51 5.45 1.32
C ALA A 73 7.27 6.83 0.69
N GLN A 74 7.98 7.18 -0.39
CA GLN A 74 7.80 8.45 -1.09
C GLN A 74 6.38 8.65 -1.60
N ALA A 75 5.78 7.60 -2.17
CA ALA A 75 4.42 7.66 -2.64
C ALA A 75 3.47 7.95 -1.48
N LEU A 76 3.56 7.19 -0.39
CA LEU A 76 2.69 7.32 0.77
C LEU A 76 2.88 8.66 1.51
N ASP A 77 4.10 9.17 1.58
CA ASP A 77 4.42 10.50 2.12
C ASP A 77 3.75 11.60 1.28
N MET A 78 3.82 11.50 -0.05
CA MET A 78 3.17 12.45 -0.95
C MET A 78 1.64 12.41 -0.83
N LEU A 79 1.08 11.27 -0.40
CA LEU A 79 -0.35 11.12 -0.13
C LEU A 79 -0.74 11.62 1.26
N ASN A 80 0.20 12.20 2.02
CA ASN A 80 0.07 12.58 3.43
C ASN A 80 -0.46 11.43 4.29
N VAL A 81 0.00 10.20 4.00
CA VAL A 81 -0.24 9.03 4.83
C VAL A 81 0.98 8.91 5.75
N ASP A 82 0.86 9.37 6.99
CA ASP A 82 1.98 9.25 7.93
C ASP A 82 2.29 7.78 8.28
N ALA A 83 3.37 7.55 9.03
CA ALA A 83 3.78 6.21 9.47
C ALA A 83 2.70 5.50 10.32
N GLU A 84 1.82 6.27 10.96
CA GLU A 84 0.66 5.78 11.71
C GLU A 84 -0.58 5.59 10.82
N GLY A 85 -0.47 5.86 9.51
CA GLY A 85 -1.50 5.70 8.49
C GLY A 85 -2.58 6.78 8.50
N LEU A 86 -2.41 7.88 9.23
CA LEU A 86 -3.35 8.99 9.22
C LEU A 86 -3.23 9.72 7.89
N GLU A 87 -4.36 9.82 7.18
CA GLU A 87 -4.46 10.58 5.94
C GLU A 87 -4.89 12.00 6.26
N SER A 88 -4.05 12.99 5.96
CA SER A 88 -4.53 14.36 5.81
C SER A 88 -5.51 14.36 4.63
N LEU A 89 -6.79 14.67 4.87
CA LEU A 89 -7.86 14.72 3.86
C LEU A 89 -7.58 15.81 2.81
N GLY A 90 -6.60 15.58 1.95
CA GLY A 90 -6.22 16.40 0.82
C GLY A 90 -6.65 15.68 -0.46
N ARG A 91 -7.68 16.21 -1.11
CA ARG A 91 -8.33 15.70 -2.32
C ARG A 91 -7.39 15.78 -3.54
N TRP A 92 -6.40 14.90 -3.64
CA TRP A 92 -5.63 14.71 -4.87
C TRP A 92 -6.26 13.58 -5.68
N ARG A 93 -7.16 13.98 -6.59
CA ARG A 93 -7.67 13.13 -7.66
C ARG A 93 -6.66 13.21 -8.81
N TRP A 94 -5.68 12.31 -8.82
CA TRP A 94 -4.84 12.11 -10.01
C TRP A 94 -5.76 11.63 -11.14
N ARG A 95 -5.61 12.27 -12.30
CA ARG A 95 -6.44 12.10 -13.49
C ARG A 95 -5.53 11.74 -14.65
#